data_AF-A0A9P1P257-F1
#
_entry.id   AF-A0A9P1P257-F1
#
_cell.length_a   1.000
_cell.length_b   1.000
_cell.length_c   1.000
_cell.angle_alpha   90.00
_cell.angle_beta   90.00
_cell.angle_gamma   90.00
#
_symmetry.space_group_name_H-M   'P 1'
#
loop_
_entity.id
_entity.type
_entity.pdbx_description
1 polymer ?
#
loop_
_entity_poly.entity_id
_entity_poly.type
_entity_poly.pdbx_seq_one_letter_code
_entity_poly.pdbx_strand_id
1 'polypeptide(L)'
;MLPAVTIGIRTILTRFCRLLIVITLESWLLSGYLNLSPRKSVEYAAAINLLAEIVGIMSFFIIKGVIPDFVQKDFIVYLLVGETPQLSLTLLLITMVYFLLYLAIKVNGFALYKFLCEIPPQQDKPDPKKSQSPLIFSMSQETQIIIRSLVRAHTISYVCIIALTVLQANEVSS
;
A
#
# COMPACT_ATOMS: atom_id res chain seq x y z
N MET A 1 23.77 -9.37 -24.13
CA MET A 1 23.16 -8.06 -23.79
C MET A 1 21.63 -8.05 -23.89
N LEU A 2 20.98 -8.82 -24.78
CA LEU A 2 19.51 -8.91 -24.88
C LEU A 2 18.74 -9.38 -23.61
N PRO A 3 19.21 -10.33 -22.77
CA PRO A 3 18.35 -10.86 -21.70
C PRO A 3 18.07 -9.86 -20.57
N ALA A 4 18.99 -8.93 -20.28
CA ALA A 4 18.81 -7.94 -19.22
C ALA A 4 17.73 -6.90 -19.57
N VAL A 5 17.65 -6.49 -20.84
CA VAL A 5 16.66 -5.51 -21.31
C VAL A 5 15.25 -6.10 -21.25
N THR A 6 15.07 -7.35 -21.67
CA THR A 6 13.77 -8.04 -21.62
C THR A 6 13.27 -8.23 -20.18
N ILE A 7 14.16 -8.61 -19.26
CA ILE A 7 13.82 -8.74 -17.82
C ILE A 7 13.44 -7.38 -17.23
N GLY A 8 14.17 -6.31 -17.59
CA GLY A 8 13.86 -4.95 -17.16
C GLY A 8 12.50 -4.46 -17.63
N ILE A 9 12.17 -4.67 -18.91
CA ILE A 9 10.86 -4.27 -19.48
C ILE A 9 9.72 -5.06 -18.82
N ARG A 10 9.86 -6.38 -18.69
CA ARG A 10 8.86 -7.23 -18.01
C ARG A 10 8.63 -6.75 -16.58
N THR A 11 9.70 -6.47 -15.84
CA THR A 11 9.65 -5.94 -14.48
C THR A 11 8.87 -4.63 -14.39
N ILE A 12 9.19 -3.65 -15.23
CA ILE A 12 8.53 -2.34 -15.24
C ILE A 12 7.04 -2.51 -15.56
N LEU A 13 6.70 -3.29 -16.57
CA LEU A 13 5.33 -3.50 -17.00
C LEU A 13 4.50 -4.20 -15.92
N THR A 14 5.03 -5.26 -15.30
CA THR A 14 4.34 -5.98 -14.21
C THR A 14 4.13 -5.07 -13.00
N ARG A 15 5.11 -4.23 -12.64
CA ARG A 15 4.94 -3.25 -11.55
C ARG A 15 3.89 -2.20 -11.90
N PHE A 16 3.91 -1.68 -13.11
CA PHE A 16 2.92 -0.70 -13.57
C PHE A 16 1.50 -1.28 -13.56
N CYS A 17 1.30 -2.49 -14.09
CA CYS A 17 0.01 -3.17 -14.05
C CYS A 17 -0.48 -3.40 -12.61
N ARG A 18 0.40 -3.87 -11.71
CA ARG A 18 0.07 -4.04 -10.29
C ARG A 18 -0.34 -2.72 -9.63
N LEU A 19 0.40 -1.65 -9.91
CA LEU A 19 0.08 -0.32 -9.41
C LEU A 19 -1.32 0.14 -9.86
N LEU A 20 -1.65 -0.03 -11.14
CA LEU A 20 -2.98 0.30 -11.66
C LEU A 20 -4.08 -0.51 -10.97
N ILE A 21 -3.88 -1.83 -10.80
CA ILE A 21 -4.84 -2.70 -10.10
C ILE A 21 -5.07 -2.21 -8.67
N VAL A 22 -4.01 -1.89 -7.92
CA VAL A 22 -4.13 -1.36 -6.55
C VAL A 22 -4.90 -0.04 -6.55
N ILE A 23 -4.58 0.89 -7.46
CA ILE A 23 -5.29 2.18 -7.55
C ILE A 23 -6.78 1.97 -7.84
N THR A 24 -7.13 1.07 -8.77
CA THR A 24 -8.52 0.77 -9.09
C THR A 24 -9.26 0.14 -7.90
N LEU A 25 -8.67 -0.87 -7.26
CA LEU A 25 -9.28 -1.52 -6.10
C LEU A 25 -9.47 -0.55 -4.93
N GLU A 26 -8.44 0.23 -4.60
CA GLU A 26 -8.51 1.16 -3.47
C GLU A 26 -9.41 2.34 -3.74
N SER A 27 -9.42 2.89 -4.96
CA SER A 27 -10.36 3.96 -5.31
C SER A 27 -11.81 3.49 -5.22
N TRP A 28 -12.10 2.25 -5.63
CA TRP A 28 -13.44 1.68 -5.49
C TRP A 28 -13.83 1.47 -4.02
N LEU A 29 -12.95 0.84 -3.23
CA LEU A 29 -13.20 0.59 -1.81
C LEU A 29 -13.33 1.88 -0.99
N LEU A 30 -12.44 2.86 -1.21
CA LEU A 30 -12.46 4.13 -0.49
C LEU A 30 -13.65 5.01 -0.89
N SER A 31 -14.11 4.94 -2.14
CA SER A 31 -15.34 5.64 -2.54
C SER A 31 -16.54 5.11 -1.76
N GLY A 32 -16.64 3.79 -1.60
CA GLY A 32 -17.69 3.15 -0.80
C GLY A 32 -17.54 3.38 0.71
N TYR A 33 -16.33 3.32 1.27
CA TYR A 33 -16.12 3.42 2.72
C TYR A 33 -16.13 4.85 3.26
N LEU A 34 -15.69 5.83 2.48
CA LEU A 34 -15.54 7.21 2.92
C LEU A 34 -16.55 8.17 2.27
N ASN A 35 -17.48 7.65 1.47
CA ASN A 35 -18.44 8.43 0.67
C ASN A 35 -17.75 9.52 -0.18
N LEU A 36 -16.51 9.27 -0.61
CA LEU A 36 -15.80 10.17 -1.51
C LEU A 36 -16.42 10.08 -2.91
N SER A 37 -16.47 11.21 -3.62
CA SER A 37 -16.83 11.19 -5.03
C SER A 37 -15.85 10.29 -5.80
N PRO A 38 -16.30 9.55 -6.83
CA PRO A 38 -15.44 8.62 -7.58
C PRO A 38 -14.15 9.29 -8.08
N ARG A 39 -14.27 10.54 -8.54
CA ARG A 39 -13.12 11.36 -8.96
C ARG A 39 -12.12 11.58 -7.81
N LYS A 40 -12.59 12.00 -6.64
CA LYS A 40 -11.73 12.27 -5.48
C LYS A 40 -11.07 11.00 -4.94
N SER A 41 -11.78 9.87 -5.01
CA SER A 41 -11.25 8.58 -4.60
C SER A 41 -10.13 8.11 -5.53
N VAL A 42 -10.29 8.27 -6.85
CA VAL A 42 -9.23 7.98 -7.83
C VAL A 42 -8.05 8.92 -7.68
N GLU A 43 -8.28 10.23 -7.54
CA GLU A 43 -7.24 11.24 -7.30
C GLU A 43 -6.38 10.87 -6.08
N TYR A 44 -7.03 10.59 -4.95
CA TYR A 44 -6.34 10.19 -3.72
C TYR A 44 -5.60 8.87 -3.88
N ALA A 45 -6.27 7.81 -4.36
CA ALA A 45 -5.68 6.48 -4.50
C ALA A 45 -4.46 6.52 -5.45
N ALA A 46 -4.55 7.24 -6.56
CA ALA A 46 -3.44 7.40 -7.49
C ALA A 46 -2.25 8.13 -6.84
N ALA A 47 -2.50 9.30 -6.23
CA ALA A 47 -1.45 10.10 -5.61
C ALA A 47 -0.73 9.33 -4.51
N ILE A 48 -1.47 8.65 -3.63
CA ILE A 48 -0.87 7.97 -2.48
C ILE A 48 -0.15 6.68 -2.86
N ASN A 49 -0.69 5.92 -3.82
CA ASN A 49 -0.02 4.71 -4.29
C ASN A 49 1.24 5.02 -5.10
N LEU A 50 1.24 6.09 -5.91
CA LEU A 50 2.45 6.57 -6.58
C LEU A 50 3.49 7.05 -5.57
N LEU A 51 3.09 7.82 -4.56
CA LEU A 51 3.99 8.26 -3.50
C LEU A 51 4.58 7.07 -2.75
N ALA A 52 3.74 6.10 -2.36
CA ALA A 52 4.20 4.88 -1.69
C ALA A 52 5.20 4.10 -2.55
N GLU A 53 5.00 4.07 -3.87
CA GLU A 53 5.90 3.37 -4.79
C GLU A 53 7.25 4.08 -4.94
N ILE A 54 7.25 5.42 -5.01
CA ILE A 54 8.50 6.22 -4.99
C ILE A 54 9.25 5.98 -3.67
N VAL A 55 8.56 6.03 -2.53
CA VAL A 55 9.17 5.77 -1.21
C VAL A 55 9.66 4.33 -1.09
N GLY A 56 8.94 3.36 -1.66
CA GLY A 56 9.34 1.95 -1.72
C GLY A 56 10.65 1.75 -2.51
N ILE A 57 10.82 2.45 -3.62
CA ILE A 57 12.06 2.42 -4.41
C ILE A 57 13.19 3.16 -3.67
N MET A 58 12.92 4.32 -3.07
CA MET A 58 13.93 5.09 -2.32
C MET A 58 14.42 4.32 -1.09
N SER A 59 13.50 3.71 -0.33
CA SER A 59 13.84 2.88 0.81
C SER A 59 14.71 1.70 0.41
N PHE A 60 14.47 1.06 -0.74
CA PHE A 60 15.34 0.03 -1.27
C PHE A 60 16.78 0.49 -1.47
N PHE A 61 17.00 1.67 -2.06
CA PHE A 61 18.36 2.19 -2.26
C PHE A 61 19.10 2.45 -0.94
N ILE A 62 18.40 2.92 0.09
CA ILE A 62 18.95 3.15 1.43
C ILE A 62 19.28 1.80 2.08
N ILE A 63 18.32 0.88 2.05
CA ILE A 63 18.39 -0.42 2.72
C ILE A 63 19.46 -1.32 2.09
N LYS A 64 19.67 -1.23 0.77
CA LYS A 64 20.72 -1.98 0.05
C LYS A 64 22.12 -1.75 0.66
N GLY A 65 22.39 -0.57 1.22
CA GLY A 65 23.67 -0.26 1.87
C GLY A 65 23.83 -0.83 3.27
N VAL A 66 22.76 -1.34 3.88
CA VAL A 66 22.71 -1.74 5.31
C VAL A 66 22.42 -3.24 5.46
N ILE A 67 21.76 -3.87 4.49
CA ILE A 67 21.34 -5.27 4.57
C ILE A 67 22.49 -6.24 4.22
N PRO A 68 22.67 -7.32 5.02
CA PRO A 68 23.59 -8.41 4.70
C PRO A 68 23.30 -9.10 3.36
N ASP A 69 24.36 -9.52 2.65
CA ASP A 69 24.29 -10.08 1.29
C ASP A 69 23.31 -11.25 1.11
N PHE A 70 23.08 -12.05 2.15
CA PHE A 70 22.17 -13.20 2.10
C PHE A 70 20.69 -12.79 2.00
N VAL A 71 20.30 -11.62 2.51
CA VAL A 71 18.93 -11.09 2.39
C VAL A 71 18.78 -10.27 1.11
N GLN A 72 19.86 -9.68 0.60
CA GLN A 72 19.82 -8.84 -0.60
C GLN A 72 19.26 -9.56 -1.82
N LYS A 73 19.63 -10.83 -2.06
CA LYS A 73 19.13 -11.58 -3.24
C LYS A 73 17.62 -11.76 -3.21
N ASP A 74 17.08 -12.27 -2.11
CA ASP A 74 15.64 -12.50 -1.97
C ASP A 74 14.87 -11.17 -1.98
N PHE A 75 15.43 -10.12 -1.36
CA PHE A 75 14.85 -8.79 -1.34
C PHE A 75 14.81 -8.13 -2.73
N ILE A 76 15.89 -8.26 -3.52
CA ILE A 76 15.97 -7.74 -4.88
C ILE A 76 14.97 -8.47 -5.79
N VAL A 77 14.93 -9.80 -5.74
CA VAL A 77 14.01 -10.59 -6.59
C VAL A 77 12.57 -10.28 -6.24
N TYR A 78 12.24 -10.23 -4.95
CA TYR A 78 10.90 -9.90 -4.50
C TYR A 78 10.48 -8.47 -4.88
N LEU A 79 11.35 -7.48 -4.66
CA LEU A 79 10.99 -6.07 -4.85
C LEU A 79 11.08 -5.61 -6.31
N LEU A 80 12.13 -6.01 -7.04
CA LEU A 80 12.26 -5.65 -8.45
C LEU A 80 11.36 -6.54 -9.28
N VAL A 81 11.57 -7.85 -9.23
CA VAL A 81 10.96 -8.78 -10.19
C VAL A 81 9.53 -9.13 -9.76
N GLY A 82 9.24 -9.12 -8.46
CA GLY A 82 7.95 -9.56 -7.95
C GLY A 82 7.73 -11.06 -8.15
N GLU A 83 8.81 -11.83 -8.29
CA GLU A 83 8.79 -13.28 -8.28
C GLU A 83 9.10 -13.75 -6.86
N THR A 84 8.43 -14.81 -6.43
CA THR A 84 8.68 -15.39 -5.10
C THR A 84 9.63 -16.58 -5.28
N PRO A 85 10.91 -16.47 -4.85
CA PRO A 85 11.63 -17.69 -4.52
C PRO A 85 10.87 -18.36 -3.36
N GLN A 86 10.95 -19.69 -3.27
CA GLN A 86 10.29 -20.54 -2.27
C GLN A 86 9.93 -19.82 -0.97
N LEU A 87 8.68 -19.99 -0.50
CA LEU A 87 8.16 -19.40 0.75
C LEU A 87 9.16 -19.61 1.91
N SER A 88 9.88 -18.54 2.25
CA SER A 88 10.84 -18.51 3.35
C SER A 88 10.35 -17.57 4.44
N LEU A 89 10.79 -17.81 5.68
CA LEU A 89 10.47 -16.94 6.81
C LEU A 89 11.00 -15.51 6.58
N THR A 90 12.15 -15.39 5.91
CA THR A 90 12.74 -14.10 5.51
C THR A 90 11.82 -13.35 4.55
N LEU A 91 11.28 -14.03 3.54
CA LEU A 91 10.36 -13.44 2.58
C LEU A 91 9.07 -12.95 3.27
N LEU A 92 8.50 -13.77 4.16
CA LEU A 92 7.32 -13.39 4.95
C LEU A 92 7.56 -12.12 5.76
N LEU A 93 8.72 -12.03 6.42
CA LEU A 93 9.09 -10.85 7.21
C LEU A 93 9.24 -9.60 6.32
N ILE A 94 9.89 -9.73 5.16
CA ILE A 94 10.03 -8.64 4.19
C ILE A 94 8.66 -8.16 3.70
N THR A 95 7.79 -9.08 3.29
CA THR A 95 6.41 -8.78 2.88
C THR A 95 5.65 -8.05 3.99
N MET A 96 5.76 -8.50 5.24
CA MET A 96 5.09 -7.86 6.38
C MET A 96 5.62 -6.44 6.64
N VAL A 97 6.95 -6.24 6.57
CA VAL A 97 7.55 -4.90 6.73
C VAL A 97 7.08 -3.96 5.62
N TYR A 98 7.05 -4.43 4.36
CA TYR A 98 6.53 -3.65 3.24
C TYR A 98 5.07 -3.30 3.39
N PHE A 99 4.24 -4.25 3.83
CA PHE A 99 2.84 -4.02 4.11
C PHE A 99 2.65 -2.86 5.12
N LEU A 100 3.39 -2.90 6.24
CA LEU A 100 3.32 -1.88 7.28
C LEU A 100 3.84 -0.53 6.80
N LEU A 101 4.95 -0.51 6.05
CA LEU A 101 5.52 0.71 5.49
C LEU A 101 4.52 1.40 4.54
N TYR A 102 3.93 0.65 3.60
CA TYR A 102 2.95 1.17 2.65
C TYR A 102 1.69 1.66 3.37
N LEU A 103 1.23 0.91 4.37
CA LEU A 103 0.08 1.32 5.18
C LEU A 103 0.36 2.62 5.94
N ALA A 104 1.56 2.76 6.53
CA ALA A 104 1.95 3.98 7.23
C ALA A 104 1.97 5.19 6.29
N ILE A 105 2.52 5.03 5.07
CA ILE A 105 2.51 6.09 4.06
C ILE A 105 1.07 6.48 3.73
N LYS A 106 0.17 5.51 3.54
CA LYS A 106 -1.24 5.77 3.23
C LYS A 106 -1.98 6.52 4.33
N VAL A 107 -1.82 6.11 5.59
CA VAL A 107 -2.47 6.78 6.72
C VAL A 107 -2.00 8.23 6.84
N ASN A 108 -0.68 8.46 6.77
CA ASN A 108 -0.13 9.82 6.84
C ASN A 108 -0.48 10.65 5.60
N GLY A 109 -0.49 10.04 4.42
CA GLY A 109 -0.83 10.73 3.17
C GLY A 109 -2.30 11.11 3.08
N PHE A 110 -3.22 10.29 3.63
CA PHE A 110 -4.62 10.70 3.75
C PHE A 110 -4.80 11.90 4.67
N ALA A 111 -4.08 11.92 5.80
CA ALA A 111 -4.13 13.05 6.72
C ALA A 111 -3.65 14.35 6.04
N LEU A 112 -2.55 14.27 5.28
CA LEU A 112 -2.04 15.39 4.48
C LEU A 112 -3.03 15.80 3.37
N TYR A 113 -3.63 14.84 2.67
CA TYR A 113 -4.62 15.09 1.64
C TYR A 113 -5.86 15.81 2.18
N LYS A 114 -6.37 15.39 3.35
CA LYS A 114 -7.50 16.05 4.04
C LYS A 114 -7.15 17.49 4.39
N PHE A 115 -5.93 17.74 4.89
CA PHE A 115 -5.44 19.08 5.20
C PHE A 115 -5.36 19.97 3.96
N LEU A 116 -4.83 19.46 2.84
CA LEU A 116 -4.67 20.23 1.61
C LEU A 116 -5.98 20.51 0.86
N CYS A 117 -6.96 19.61 0.96
CA CYS A 117 -8.23 19.74 0.23
C CYS A 117 -9.35 20.42 1.03
N GLU A 118 -9.07 20.92 2.25
CA GLU A 118 -10.07 21.52 3.15
C GLU A 118 -11.38 20.71 3.21
N ILE A 119 -11.29 19.38 3.21
CA ILE A 119 -12.49 18.53 3.19
C ILE A 119 -13.23 18.78 4.50
N PRO A 120 -14.44 19.38 4.48
CA PRO A 120 -15.15 19.67 5.70
C PRO A 120 -15.38 18.36 6.45
N PRO A 121 -15.25 18.35 7.78
CA PRO A 121 -15.48 17.16 8.58
C PRO A 121 -16.86 16.61 8.22
N GLN A 122 -16.92 15.30 7.99
CA GLN A 122 -18.18 14.64 7.68
C GLN A 122 -19.14 14.95 8.84
N GLN A 123 -20.29 15.57 8.54
CA GLN A 123 -21.31 15.90 9.55
C GLN A 123 -21.85 14.59 10.12
N ASP A 124 -21.21 14.09 11.17
CA ASP A 124 -21.81 13.10 12.05
C ASP A 124 -22.98 13.76 12.77
N LYS A 125 -24.15 13.13 12.68
CA LYS A 125 -25.28 13.47 13.56
C LYS A 125 -24.80 13.32 15.01
N PRO A 126 -25.11 14.26 15.91
CA PRO A 126 -24.61 14.21 17.27
C PRO A 126 -25.21 13.02 18.00
N ASP A 127 -24.38 12.03 18.35
CA ASP A 127 -24.75 11.02 19.33
C ASP A 127 -24.68 11.63 20.75
N PRO A 128 -25.73 11.49 21.57
CA PRO A 128 -25.75 12.10 22.89
C PRO A 128 -24.94 11.27 23.89
N LYS A 129 -23.97 11.94 24.52
CA LYS A 129 -23.29 11.60 25.79
C LYS A 129 -22.40 10.35 25.79
N LYS A 130 -21.09 10.57 25.98
CA LYS A 130 -20.33 9.80 26.99
C LYS A 130 -19.12 10.52 27.58
N SER A 131 -19.24 10.76 28.89
CA SER A 131 -18.23 10.77 29.95
C SER A 131 -16.78 11.09 29.60
N GLN A 132 -16.30 12.19 30.20
CA GLN A 132 -14.89 12.52 30.37
C GLN A 132 -14.13 11.34 31.01
N SER A 133 -13.03 10.92 30.39
CA SER A 133 -12.00 10.08 31.00
C SER A 133 -10.63 10.69 30.68
N PRO A 134 -9.61 10.47 31.53
CA PRO A 134 -8.40 11.29 31.53
C PRO A 134 -7.43 10.90 30.41
N LEU A 135 -7.00 11.91 29.66
CA LEU A 135 -5.68 12.06 29.01
C LEU A 135 -5.06 10.82 28.32
N ILE A 136 -5.84 10.09 27.53
CA ILE A 136 -5.31 9.20 26.47
C ILE A 136 -5.84 9.77 25.16
N PHE A 137 -4.94 10.09 24.22
CA PHE A 137 -5.20 10.68 22.90
C PHE A 137 -6.51 10.15 22.29
N SER A 138 -7.63 10.84 22.54
CA SER A 138 -8.95 10.37 22.15
C SER A 138 -9.13 10.72 20.68
N MET A 139 -8.66 9.81 19.83
CA MET A 139 -8.79 9.91 18.39
C MET A 139 -10.27 10.00 18.01
N SER A 140 -10.64 11.04 17.25
CA SER A 140 -12.04 11.30 16.88
C SER A 140 -12.66 10.12 16.14
N GLN A 141 -13.98 9.93 16.30
CA GLN A 141 -14.74 8.85 15.65
C GLN A 141 -14.55 8.86 14.13
N GLU A 142 -14.56 10.05 13.53
CA GLU A 142 -14.26 10.27 12.11
C GLU A 142 -12.87 9.73 11.73
N THR A 143 -11.84 10.02 12.53
CA THR A 143 -10.48 9.55 12.26
C THR A 143 -10.38 8.03 12.37
N GLN A 144 -11.10 7.41 13.32
CA GLN A 144 -11.14 5.95 13.46
C GLN A 144 -11.80 5.29 12.24
N ILE A 145 -12.89 5.86 11.72
CA ILE A 145 -13.54 5.38 10.50
C ILE A 145 -12.56 5.47 9.33
N ILE A 146 -11.88 6.60 9.17
CA ILE A 146 -10.89 6.82 8.11
C ILE A 146 -9.77 5.77 8.17
N ILE A 147 -9.12 5.61 9.33
CA ILE A 147 -8.02 4.63 9.45
C ILE A 147 -8.51 3.22 9.18
N ARG A 148 -9.67 2.81 9.71
CA ARG A 148 -10.23 1.47 9.45
C ARG A 148 -10.50 1.24 7.97
N SER A 149 -11.03 2.24 7.28
CA SER A 149 -11.28 2.18 5.83
C SER A 149 -9.98 2.05 5.03
N LEU A 150 -8.95 2.81 5.37
CA LEU A 150 -7.62 2.73 4.74
C LEU A 150 -6.95 1.37 4.99
N VAL A 151 -6.98 0.88 6.23
CA VAL A 151 -6.44 -0.44 6.59
C VAL A 151 -7.17 -1.54 5.81
N ARG A 152 -8.50 -1.50 5.73
CA ARG A 152 -9.27 -2.49 4.95
C ARG A 152 -8.95 -2.42 3.48
N ALA A 153 -8.95 -1.23 2.87
CA ALA A 153 -8.63 -1.05 1.47
C ALA A 153 -7.25 -1.59 1.12
N HIS A 154 -6.24 -1.23 1.93
CA HIS A 154 -4.86 -1.70 1.78
C HIS A 154 -4.73 -3.21 1.99
N THR A 155 -5.43 -3.77 2.98
CA THR A 155 -5.38 -5.23 3.24
C THR A 155 -5.95 -6.01 2.05
N ILE A 156 -7.12 -5.61 1.55
CA ILE A 156 -7.77 -6.28 0.42
C ILE A 156 -6.92 -6.15 -0.84
N SER A 157 -6.46 -4.94 -1.17
CA SER A 157 -5.62 -4.71 -2.35
C SER A 157 -4.31 -5.50 -2.27
N TYR A 158 -3.68 -5.53 -1.09
CA TYR A 158 -2.42 -6.25 -0.88
C TYR A 158 -2.59 -7.77 -0.98
N VAL A 159 -3.66 -8.34 -0.43
CA VAL A 159 -3.99 -9.77 -0.60
C VAL A 159 -4.21 -10.11 -2.08
N CYS A 160 -4.92 -9.27 -2.83
CA CYS A 160 -5.07 -9.46 -4.28
C CYS A 160 -3.72 -9.46 -5.00
N ILE A 161 -2.81 -8.55 -4.65
CA ILE A 161 -1.47 -8.49 -5.25
C ILE A 161 -0.62 -9.72 -4.91
N ILE A 162 -0.68 -10.22 -3.67
CA ILE A 162 -0.02 -11.47 -3.29
C ILE A 162 -0.60 -12.63 -4.11
N ALA A 163 -1.93 -12.75 -4.20
CA ALA A 163 -2.57 -13.81 -4.97
C ALA A 163 -2.16 -13.79 -6.45
N LEU A 164 -2.14 -12.60 -7.08
CA LEU A 164 -1.66 -12.43 -8.46
C LEU A 164 -0.19 -12.82 -8.60
N THR A 165 0.64 -12.47 -7.63
CA THR A 165 2.07 -12.80 -7.63
C THR A 165 2.29 -14.31 -7.51
N VAL A 166 1.51 -15.01 -6.68
CA VAL A 166 1.56 -16.47 -6.54
C VAL A 166 1.08 -17.17 -7.81
N LEU A 167 -0.01 -16.69 -8.43
CA LEU A 167 -0.51 -17.23 -9.70
C LEU A 167 0.54 -17.08 -10.82
N GLN A 168 1.18 -15.93 -10.91
CA GLN A 168 2.28 -15.69 -11.87
C GLN A 168 3.48 -16.60 -11.62
N ALA A 169 3.83 -16.89 -10.37
CA ALA A 169 4.93 -17.79 -10.04
C ALA A 169 4.65 -19.25 -10.47
N ASN A 170 3.40 -19.70 -10.35
CA ASN A 170 2.97 -21.04 -10.75
C ASN A 170 2.99 -21.25 -12.27
N GLU A 171 2.63 -20.23 -13.05
CA GLU A 171 2.68 -20.30 -14.53
C GLU A 171 4.12 -20.37 -15.06
N VAL A 172 5.09 -19.75 -14.38
CA VAL A 172 6.50 -19.75 -14.81
C VAL A 172 7.23 -21.06 -14.46
N SER A 173 6.67 -21.86 -13.55
CA SER A 173 7.24 -23.13 -13.09
C SER A 173 6.65 -24.38 -13.76
N SER A 174 5.70 -24.19 -14.69
CA SER A 174 5.08 -25.23 -15.53
C SER A 174 5.62 -25.17 -16.97
#